data_AF-A0A0M4H500-F1
#
_entry.id   AF-A0A0M4H500-F1
#
_cell.length_a   1.000
_cell.length_b   1.000
_cell.length_c   1.000
_cell.angle_alpha   90.00
_cell.angle_beta   90.00
_cell.angle_gamma   90.00
#
_symmetry.space_group_name_H-M   'P 1'
#
loop_
_entity.id
_entity.type
_entity.pdbx_description
1 polymer ?
#
loop_
_entity_poly.entity_id
_entity_poly.type
_entity_poly.pdbx_seq_one_letter_code
_entity_poly.pdbx_strand_id
1 'polypeptide(L)'
;MNDVLPTLISIGGWIGAAEFLLAYALVSKGRIAGDSLRYQALNLSASALLLINCAHTGAWPSAIANVFFIIVGVNVLLTVKRAYIAQLARRRGAGVRSRLHRRSHLSAA
;
A
#
# COMPACT_ATOMS: atom_id res chain seq x y z
N MET A 1 -0.72 -30.65 -25.10
CA MET A 1 0.27 -29.61 -25.45
C MET A 1 -0.41 -28.25 -25.39
N ASN A 2 -0.47 -27.66 -24.19
CA ASN A 2 -0.30 -26.23 -23.88
C ASN A 2 -0.86 -25.92 -22.47
N ASP A 3 -0.39 -26.66 -21.46
CA ASP A 3 -0.69 -26.42 -20.04
C ASP A 3 0.16 -25.29 -19.44
N VAL A 4 0.76 -24.48 -20.31
CA VAL A 4 1.67 -23.39 -19.94
C VAL A 4 0.92 -22.30 -19.18
N LEU A 5 -0.29 -21.94 -19.63
CA LEU A 5 -1.17 -20.96 -18.98
C LEU A 5 -1.53 -21.35 -17.53
N PRO A 6 -2.11 -22.53 -17.25
CA PRO A 6 -2.41 -22.94 -15.88
C PRO A 6 -1.15 -23.08 -15.00
N THR A 7 -0.01 -23.46 -15.59
CA THR A 7 1.26 -23.55 -14.86
C THR A 7 1.78 -22.16 -14.46
N LEU A 8 1.77 -21.19 -15.38
CA LEU A 8 2.14 -19.80 -15.09
C LEU A 8 1.23 -19.17 -14.04
N ILE A 9 -0.07 -19.45 -14.11
CA ILE A 9 -1.05 -18.98 -13.13
C ILE A 9 -0.78 -19.60 -11.76
N SER A 10 -0.49 -20.90 -11.68
CA SER A 10 -0.08 -21.58 -10.43
C SER A 10 1.19 -21.01 -9.83
N ILE A 11 2.23 -20.79 -10.64
CA ILE A 11 3.48 -20.15 -10.18
C ILE A 11 3.19 -18.74 -9.64
N GLY A 12 2.37 -17.95 -10.35
CA GLY A 12 1.94 -16.64 -9.88
C GLY A 12 1.19 -16.68 -8.55
N GLY A 13 0.34 -17.69 -8.34
CA GLY A 13 -0.35 -17.92 -7.07
C GLY A 13 0.59 -18.23 -5.91
N TRP A 14 1.57 -19.12 -6.12
CA TRP A 14 2.59 -19.43 -5.11
C TRP A 14 3.49 -18.24 -4.79
N ILE A 15 3.85 -17.44 -5.79
CA ILE A 15 4.58 -16.18 -5.59
C ILE A 15 3.74 -15.21 -4.76
N GLY A 16 2.45 -15.04 -5.09
CA GLY A 16 1.54 -14.19 -4.32
C GLY A 16 1.38 -14.66 -2.87
N ALA A 17 1.29 -15.97 -2.62
CA ALA A 17 1.24 -16.53 -1.27
C ALA A 17 2.53 -16.25 -0.47
N ALA A 18 3.69 -16.42 -1.12
CA ALA A 18 4.99 -16.10 -0.50
C ALA A 18 5.12 -14.61 -0.17
N GLU A 19 4.67 -13.74 -1.08
CA GLU A 19 4.67 -12.29 -0.90
C GLU A 19 3.73 -11.86 0.24
N PHE A 20 2.56 -12.49 0.35
CA PHE A 20 1.61 -12.26 1.44
C PHE A 20 2.19 -12.67 2.80
N LEU A 21 2.83 -13.85 2.87
CA LEU A 21 3.51 -14.32 4.08
C LEU A 21 4.66 -13.40 4.48
N LEU A 22 5.43 -12.91 3.50
CA LEU A 22 6.54 -11.99 3.74
C LEU A 22 6.03 -10.65 4.27
N ALA A 23 4.95 -10.12 3.69
CA ALA A 23 4.31 -8.90 4.15
C ALA A 23 3.79 -9.07 5.60
N TYR A 24 3.15 -10.19 5.91
CA TYR A 24 2.71 -10.52 7.27
C TYR A 24 3.89 -10.63 8.25
N ALA A 25 4.96 -11.32 7.86
CA ALA A 25 6.16 -11.47 8.69
C ALA A 25 6.85 -10.13 8.99
N LEU A 26 6.86 -9.20 8.02
CA LEU A 26 7.43 -7.86 8.18
C LEU A 26 6.60 -6.98 9.11
N VAL A 27 5.27 -7.08 9.06
CA VAL A 27 4.35 -6.39 10.00
C VAL A 27 4.43 -7.00 11.39
N SER A 28 4.40 -8.34 11.49
CA SER A 28 4.46 -9.06 12.77
C SER A 28 5.76 -8.78 13.54
N LYS A 29 6.88 -8.62 12.83
CA LYS A 29 8.17 -8.22 13.43
C LYS A 29 8.26 -6.72 13.79
N GLY A 30 7.21 -5.93 13.55
CA GLY A 30 7.20 -4.48 13.78
C GLY A 30 8.18 -3.71 12.88
N ARG A 31 8.73 -4.35 11.84
CA ARG A 31 9.71 -3.73 10.93
C ARG A 31 9.05 -2.77 9.97
N ILE A 32 7.77 -2.98 9.68
CA ILE A 32 6.95 -2.14 8.82
C ILE A 32 5.59 -1.96 9.50
N ALA A 33 5.13 -0.72 9.65
CA ALA A 33 3.81 -0.44 10.17
C ALA A 33 2.73 -0.78 9.12
N GLY A 34 1.56 -1.29 9.54
CA GLY A 34 0.49 -1.74 8.62
C GLY A 34 -0.13 -0.63 7.78
N ASP A 35 0.14 0.63 8.12
CA ASP A 35 -0.17 1.86 7.40
C ASP A 35 0.97 2.33 6.47
N SER A 36 2.05 1.56 6.36
CA SER A 36 3.17 1.87 5.46
C SER A 36 2.78 1.70 3.99
N LEU A 37 3.19 2.68 3.18
CA LEU A 37 3.07 2.63 1.73
C LEU A 37 3.72 1.37 1.12
N ARG A 38 4.83 0.89 1.71
CA ARG A 38 5.55 -0.32 1.25
C ARG A 38 4.77 -1.60 1.56
N TYR A 39 4.15 -1.66 2.74
CA TYR A 39 3.29 -2.80 3.10
C TYR A 39 2.08 -2.86 2.18
N GLN A 40 1.43 -1.72 1.90
CA GLN A 40 0.26 -1.74 1.03
C GLN A 40 0.57 -2.02 -0.44
N ALA A 41 1.73 -1.62 -0.94
CA ALA A 41 2.16 -2.01 -2.27
C ALA A 41 2.31 -3.54 -2.39
N LEU A 42 3.01 -4.17 -1.43
CA LEU A 42 3.18 -5.63 -1.35
C LEU A 42 1.85 -6.36 -1.17
N ASN A 43 0.97 -5.83 -0.32
CA ASN A 43 -0.33 -6.43 -0.07
C ASN A 43 -1.23 -6.38 -1.32
N LEU A 44 -1.20 -5.26 -2.07
CA LEU A 44 -1.95 -5.16 -3.34
C LEU A 44 -1.42 -6.10 -4.41
N SER A 45 -0.09 -6.18 -4.61
CA SER A 45 0.52 -7.06 -5.60
C SER A 45 0.24 -8.53 -5.29
N ALA A 46 0.46 -8.94 -4.04
CA ALA A 46 0.19 -10.31 -3.59
C ALA A 46 -1.29 -10.68 -3.76
N SER A 47 -2.20 -9.79 -3.35
CA SER A 47 -3.63 -10.04 -3.45
C SER A 47 -4.11 -10.11 -4.90
N ALA A 48 -3.57 -9.29 -5.80
CA ALA A 48 -3.92 -9.34 -7.22
C ALA A 48 -3.46 -10.66 -7.88
N LEU A 49 -2.24 -11.12 -7.58
CA LEU A 49 -1.71 -12.40 -8.07
C LEU A 49 -2.54 -13.58 -7.57
N LEU A 50 -2.86 -13.60 -6.27
CA LEU A 50 -3.68 -14.65 -5.67
C LEU A 50 -5.13 -14.62 -6.18
N LEU A 51 -5.72 -13.45 -6.38
CA LEU A 51 -7.05 -13.32 -6.98
C LEU A 51 -7.12 -13.99 -8.35
N ILE A 52 -6.16 -13.71 -9.23
CA ILE A 52 -6.10 -14.30 -10.58
C ILE A 52 -5.94 -15.82 -10.49
N ASN A 53 -5.06 -16.29 -9.60
CA ASN A 53 -4.85 -17.71 -9.39
C ASN A 53 -6.09 -18.45 -8.87
N CYS A 54 -6.73 -17.90 -7.84
CA CYS A 54 -7.92 -18.49 -7.22
C CYS A 54 -9.14 -18.44 -8.14
N ALA A 55 -9.30 -17.37 -8.93
CA ALA A 55 -10.34 -17.28 -9.94
C ALA A 55 -10.16 -18.35 -11.04
N HIS A 56 -8.92 -18.62 -11.45
CA HIS A 56 -8.62 -19.64 -12.46
C HIS A 56 -8.82 -21.08 -11.95
N THR A 57 -8.47 -21.34 -10.69
CA THR A 57 -8.60 -22.67 -10.07
C THR A 57 -10.02 -22.95 -9.52
N GLY A 58 -10.92 -21.97 -9.58
CA GLY A 58 -12.29 -22.09 -9.04
C GLY A 58 -12.38 -21.97 -7.51
N ALA A 59 -11.30 -21.54 -6.85
CA ALA A 59 -11.24 -21.31 -5.41
C ALA A 59 -11.92 -19.97 -5.02
N TRP A 60 -13.23 -19.86 -5.27
CA TRP A 60 -14.03 -18.66 -5.04
C TRP A 60 -13.91 -18.03 -3.65
N PRO A 61 -13.88 -18.79 -2.52
CA PRO A 61 -13.71 -18.19 -1.19
C PRO A 61 -12.40 -17.40 -1.05
N SER A 62 -11.30 -17.95 -1.59
CA SER A 62 -9.99 -17.31 -1.56
C SER A 62 -9.92 -16.13 -2.53
N ALA A 63 -10.56 -16.23 -3.71
CA ALA A 63 -10.67 -15.12 -4.64
C ALA A 63 -11.36 -13.92 -3.97
N ILE A 64 -12.50 -14.14 -3.31
CA ILE A 64 -13.23 -13.08 -2.59
C ILE A 64 -12.38 -12.47 -1.47
N ALA A 65 -11.66 -13.27 -0.69
CA ALA A 65 -10.76 -12.77 0.34
C ALA A 65 -9.68 -11.84 -0.22
N ASN A 66 -9.08 -12.19 -1.36
CA ASN A 66 -8.09 -11.35 -2.02
C ASN A 66 -8.69 -10.04 -2.57
N VAL A 67 -9.94 -10.03 -3.03
CA VAL A 67 -10.66 -8.79 -3.36
C VAL A 67 -10.79 -7.90 -2.12
N PHE A 68 -11.15 -8.45 -0.97
CA PHE A 68 -11.21 -7.68 0.28
C PHE A 68 -9.86 -7.07 0.65
N PHE A 69 -8.77 -7.84 0.53
CA PHE A 69 -7.43 -7.32 0.79
C PHE A 69 -7.02 -6.18 -0.16
N ILE A 70 -7.41 -6.25 -1.43
CA ILE A 70 -7.23 -5.15 -2.39
C ILE A 70 -8.01 -3.90 -1.95
N ILE A 71 -9.29 -4.05 -1.57
CA ILE A 71 -10.14 -2.94 -1.13
C ILE A 71 -9.55 -2.27 0.12
N VAL A 72 -9.19 -3.05 1.13
CA VAL A 72 -8.56 -2.55 2.35
C VAL A 72 -7.26 -1.84 2.02
N GLY A 73 -6.43 -2.43 1.15
CA GLY A 73 -5.14 -1.86 0.81
C GLY A 73 -5.22 -0.54 0.06
N VAL A 74 -6.19 -0.41 -0.85
CA VAL A 74 -6.47 0.85 -1.55
C VAL A 74 -6.94 1.93 -0.57
N ASN A 75 -7.84 1.59 0.36
CA ASN A 75 -8.33 2.54 1.36
C ASN A 75 -7.20 3.09 2.25
N VAL A 76 -6.31 2.22 2.71
CA VAL A 76 -5.15 2.62 3.51
C VAL A 76 -4.19 3.48 2.66
N LEU A 77 -3.90 3.09 1.42
CA LEU A 77 -3.03 3.86 0.52
C LEU A 77 -3.56 5.27 0.27
N LEU A 78 -4.88 5.41 0.06
CA LEU A 78 -5.54 6.71 -0.11
C LEU A 78 -5.46 7.56 1.16
N THR A 79 -5.62 6.94 2.34
CA THR A 79 -5.51 7.63 3.64
C THR A 79 -4.09 8.15 3.88
N VAL A 80 -3.08 7.34 3.57
CA VAL A 80 -1.66 7.71 3.74
C VAL A 80 -1.26 8.81 2.77
N LYS A 81 -1.69 8.75 1.50
CA LYS A 81 -1.47 9.84 0.53
C LYS A 81 -2.09 11.15 1.01
N ARG A 82 -3.32 11.12 1.54
CA ARG A 82 -3.99 12.32 2.09
C ARG A 82 -3.23 12.90 3.27
N ALA A 83 -2.76 12.06 4.20
CA ALA A 83 -1.95 12.49 5.33
C ALA A 83 -0.62 13.13 4.89
N TYR A 84 0.05 12.54 3.91
CA TYR A 84 1.30 13.08 3.34
C TYR A 84 1.09 14.45 2.68
N ILE A 85 0.05 14.61 1.86
CA ILE A 85 -0.30 15.89 1.23
C ILE A 85 -0.65 16.95 2.27
N ALA A 86 -1.42 16.58 3.31
CA ALA A 86 -1.77 17.48 4.40
C ALA A 86 -0.53 17.93 5.21
N GLN A 87 0.45 17.05 5.39
CA GLN A 87 1.73 17.39 6.03
C GLN A 87 2.55 18.36 5.16
N LEU A 88 2.61 18.13 3.85
CA LEU A 88 3.29 19.03 2.91
C LEU A 88 2.64 20.43 2.86
N ALA A 89 1.31 20.49 2.87
CA ALA A 89 0.57 21.76 2.93
C ALA A 89 0.87 22.52 4.24
N ARG A 90 0.91 21.83 5.38
CA ARG A 90 1.28 22.43 6.68
C ARG A 90 2.72 22.93 6.71
N ARG A 91 3.68 22.19 6.14
CA ARG A 91 5.09 22.64 6.05
C ARG A 91 5.24 23.90 5.21
N ARG A 92 4.51 24.02 4.09
CA ARG A 92 4.49 25.24 3.28
C ARG A 92 3.93 26.45 4.05
N GLY A 93 2.83 26.27 4.79
CA GLY A 93 2.24 27.34 5.59
C GLY A 93 3.14 27.84 6.73
N ALA A 94 3.85 26.95 7.41
CA ALA A 94 4.77 27.32 8.50
C ALA A 94 5.95 28.18 8.02
N GLY A 95 6.50 27.89 6.83
CA GLY A 95 7.59 28.67 6.23
C GLY A 95 7.20 30.06 5.75
N VAL A 96 5.93 30.27 5.39
CA VAL A 96 5.40 31.59 5.00
C VAL A 96 5.19 32.47 6.24
N ARG A 97 4.64 31.88 7.31
CA ARG A 97 4.34 32.58 8.56
C ARG A 97 5.59 33.05 9.31
N SER A 98 6.69 32.29 9.26
CA SER A 98 7.97 32.70 9.85
C SER A 98 8.62 33.88 9.11
N ARG A 99 8.47 33.94 7.77
CA ARG A 99 8.97 35.07 6.96
C ARG A 99 8.20 36.36 7.21
N LEU A 100 6.88 36.26 7.43
CA LEU A 100 6.03 37.41 7.76
C LEU A 100 6.39 37.99 9.13
N HIS A 101 6.58 37.15 10.16
CA HIS A 101 7.00 37.61 11.49
C HIS A 101 8.38 38.28 11.47
N ARG A 102 9.33 37.76 10.68
CA ARG A 102 10.66 38.38 10.56
C ARG A 102 10.62 39.76 9.89
N ARG A 103 9.69 39.98 8.94
CA ARG A 103 9.50 41.29 8.29
C ARG A 103 8.88 42.33 9.20
N SER A 104 7.93 41.95 10.07
CA SER A 104 7.29 42.91 10.99
C SER A 104 8.27 43.43 12.05
N HIS A 105 9.23 42.62 12.50
CA HIS A 105 10.27 43.06 13.42
C HIS A 105 11.32 43.99 12.79
N LEU A 106 11.56 43.87 11.47
CA LEU A 106 12.52 44.72 10.76
C LEU A 106 11.93 46.07 10.34
N SER A 107 10.60 46.20 10.29
CA SER A 107 9.91 47.46 9.95
C SER A 107 9.65 48.34 11.18
N ALA A 108 9.93 47.84 12.38
CA ALA A 108 9.69 48.53 13.66
C ALA A 108 10.98 49.02 14.34
N ALA A 109 12.13 48.85 13.68
CA ALA A 109 13.44 49.38 14.06
C ALA A 109 13.85 50.46 13.06
#